data_AF-A0A7V9J2L7-F1
#
_entry.id   AF-A0A7V9J2L7-F1
#
_cell.length_a   1.000
_cell.length_b   1.000
_cell.length_c   1.000
_cell.angle_alpha   90.00
_cell.angle_beta   90.00
_cell.angle_gamma   90.00
#
_symmetry.space_group_name_H-M   'P 1'
#
loop_
_entity.id
_entity.type
_entity.pdbx_description
1 polymer ?
#
loop_
_entity_poly.entity_id
_entity_poly.type
_entity_poly.pdbx_seq_one_letter_code
_entity_poly.pdbx_strand_id
1 'polypeptide(L)'
;TLGSGDLLGWSWIFPPYVWHFTARATQPTSAIFFYATVLREYCENDHSLGFELFKRMSAVMTHRLQSARARFLTASSAADAALFR
;
A
#
# COMPACT_ATOMS: atom_id res chain seq x y z
N THR A 1 -7.75 1.98 6.17
CA THR A 1 -7.72 3.45 6.08
C THR A 1 -6.27 3.90 6.11
N LEU A 2 -6.01 5.12 5.65
CA LEU A 2 -4.68 5.74 5.64
C LEU A 2 -4.70 6.94 6.59
N GLY A 3 -3.58 7.20 7.25
CA GLY A 3 -3.36 8.37 8.10
C GLY A 3 -2.18 9.23 7.62
N SER A 4 -1.86 10.25 8.43
CA SER A 4 -0.68 11.08 8.19
C SER A 4 0.59 10.22 8.18
N GLY A 5 1.48 10.47 7.20
CA GLY A 5 2.72 9.72 7.03
C GLY A 5 2.57 8.38 6.29
N ASP A 6 1.34 7.91 6.05
CA ASP A 6 1.14 6.68 5.28
C ASP A 6 1.41 6.89 3.78
N LEU A 7 2.03 5.89 3.17
CA LEU A 7 2.26 5.84 1.74
C LEU A 7 1.07 5.22 1.00
N LEU A 8 0.70 5.81 -0.13
CA LEU A 8 -0.28 5.30 -1.09
C LEU A 8 0.37 5.02 -2.45
N GLY A 9 -0.10 3.98 -3.13
CA GLY A 9 0.15 3.79 -4.56
C GLY A 9 1.35 2.92 -4.94
N TRP A 10 1.96 2.14 -4.05
CA TRP A 10 3.17 1.34 -4.37
C TRP A 10 3.03 0.29 -5.50
N SER A 11 1.82 -0.02 -5.99
CA SER A 11 1.64 -1.06 -7.02
C SER A 11 2.26 -0.69 -8.37
N TRP A 12 2.46 0.60 -8.65
CA TRP A 12 3.07 1.05 -9.92
C TRP A 12 4.57 0.77 -10.04
N ILE A 13 5.22 0.27 -8.99
CA ILE A 13 6.65 -0.06 -9.00
C ILE A 13 6.94 -1.26 -9.90
N PHE A 14 6.03 -2.22 -9.92
CA PHE A 14 6.16 -3.44 -10.70
C PHE A 14 5.37 -3.35 -12.00
N PRO A 15 5.83 -3.96 -13.10
CA PRO A 15 5.01 -4.12 -14.30
C PRO A 15 3.64 -4.75 -13.96
N PRO A 16 2.53 -4.32 -14.59
CA PRO A 16 2.43 -3.37 -15.70
C PRO A 16 2.33 -1.89 -15.26
N TYR A 17 2.83 -1.55 -14.08
CA TYR A 17 2.90 -0.18 -13.53
C TYR A 17 1.53 0.47 -13.28
N VAL A 18 0.54 -0.33 -12.89
CA VAL A 18 -0.84 0.11 -12.66
C VAL A 18 -1.17 0.25 -11.17
N TRP A 19 -2.19 1.04 -10.89
CA TRP A 19 -2.77 1.15 -9.55
C TRP A 19 -3.70 -0.04 -9.29
N HIS A 20 -3.42 -0.83 -8.25
CA HIS A 20 -4.29 -1.95 -7.86
C HIS A 20 -5.42 -1.54 -6.91
N PHE A 21 -5.28 -0.39 -6.25
CA PHE A 21 -6.24 0.10 -5.27
C PHE A 21 -6.55 1.56 -5.53
N THR A 22 -7.78 1.97 -5.25
CA THR A 22 -8.17 3.38 -5.24
C THR A 22 -8.15 3.92 -3.81
N ALA A 23 -8.10 5.24 -3.68
CA ALA A 23 -8.27 5.91 -2.41
C ALA A 23 -9.15 7.14 -2.61
N ARG A 24 -9.92 7.48 -1.59
CA ARG A 24 -10.72 8.70 -1.53
C ARG A 24 -10.44 9.38 -0.21
N ALA A 25 -10.14 10.67 -0.25
CA ALA A 25 -10.01 11.48 0.97
C ALA A 25 -11.37 11.56 1.65
N THR A 26 -11.44 11.20 2.93
CA THR A 26 -12.65 11.29 3.76
C THR A 26 -12.77 12.62 4.50
N GLN A 27 -11.69 13.40 4.50
CA GLN A 27 -11.54 14.71 5.15
C GLN A 27 -10.58 15.58 4.30
N PRO A 28 -10.56 16.91 4.47
CA PRO A 28 -9.55 17.76 3.82
C PRO A 28 -8.14 17.21 4.09
N THR A 29 -7.40 16.89 3.02
CA THR A 29 -6.12 16.18 3.10
C THR A 29 -5.14 16.79 2.10
N SER A 30 -3.90 17.01 2.55
CA SER A 30 -2.78 17.34 1.68
C SER A 30 -1.85 16.14 1.57
N ALA A 31 -1.31 15.90 0.38
CA ALA A 31 -0.37 14.81 0.13
C ALA A 31 0.80 15.31 -0.70
N ILE A 32 1.98 14.72 -0.46
CA ILE A 32 3.13 14.89 -1.35
C ILE A 32 2.97 13.89 -2.48
N PHE A 33 2.95 14.40 -3.71
CA PHE A 33 2.80 13.59 -4.91
C PHE A 33 4.14 13.44 -5.64
N PHE A 34 4.40 12.23 -6.11
CA PHE A 34 5.54 11.91 -6.95
C PHE A 34 5.05 11.23 -8.23
N TYR A 35 5.62 11.62 -9.37
CA TYR A 35 5.41 10.90 -10.62
C TYR A 35 6.14 9.56 -10.56
N ALA A 36 5.37 8.47 -10.65
CA ALA A 36 5.86 7.10 -10.64
C ALA A 36 6.92 6.82 -11.71
N THR A 37 6.72 7.35 -12.92
CA THR A 37 7.65 7.22 -14.06
C THR A 37 9.01 7.82 -13.73
N VAL A 38 9.01 9.04 -13.19
CA VAL A 38 10.21 9.76 -12.78
C VAL A 38 10.90 9.02 -11.64
N LEU A 39 10.18 8.63 -10.58
CA LEU A 39 10.80 7.89 -9.48
C LEU A 39 11.49 6.60 -9.94
N ARG A 40 10.88 5.84 -10.87
CA ARG A 40 11.53 4.63 -11.40
C ARG A 40 12.81 4.96 -12.16
N GLU A 41 12.80 5.95 -13.04
CA GLU A 41 14.01 6.39 -13.76
C GLU A 41 15.14 6.75 -12.79
N TYR A 42 14.82 7.47 -11.72
CA TYR A 42 15.80 7.79 -10.67
C TYR A 42 16.31 6.55 -9.95
N CYS A 43 15.46 5.54 -9.69
CA CYS A 43 15.89 4.27 -9.10
C CYS A 43 16.79 3.45 -10.02
N GLU A 44 16.56 3.47 -11.34
CA GLU A 44 17.43 2.79 -12.32
C GLU A 44 18.80 3.47 -12.43
N ASN A 45 18.82 4.81 -12.33
CA ASN A 45 20.05 5.59 -12.38
C ASN A 45 20.84 5.55 -11.04
N ASP A 46 20.14 5.47 -9.90
CA ASP A 46 20.71 5.34 -8.57
C ASP A 46 20.08 4.15 -7.82
N HIS A 47 20.80 3.03 -7.84
CA HIS A 47 20.37 1.80 -7.20
C HIS A 47 20.33 1.90 -5.67
N SER A 48 21.09 2.81 -5.04
CA SER A 48 21.02 3.01 -3.58
C SER A 48 19.72 3.68 -3.20
N LEU A 49 19.30 4.69 -3.98
CA LEU A 49 17.98 5.29 -3.86
C LEU A 49 16.88 4.24 -4.09
N GLY A 50 16.99 3.44 -5.15
CA GLY A 50 16.04 2.37 -5.46
C GLY A 50 15.90 1.36 -4.33
N PHE A 51 17.03 0.92 -3.75
CA PHE A 51 17.06 -0.01 -2.62
C PHE A 51 16.39 0.57 -1.37
N GLU A 52 16.73 1.80 -0.99
CA GLU A 52 16.15 2.45 0.20
C GLU A 52 14.65 2.74 0.03
N LEU A 53 14.23 3.17 -1.17
CA LEU A 53 12.83 3.36 -1.49
C LEU A 53 12.05 2.04 -1.36
N PHE A 54 12.58 0.97 -1.96
CA PHE A 54 11.98 -0.36 -1.93
C PHE A 54 11.88 -0.92 -0.50
N LYS A 55 12.94 -0.76 0.31
CA LYS A 55 12.97 -1.17 1.72
C LYS A 55 11.89 -0.48 2.56
N ARG A 56 11.65 0.81 2.34
CA ARG A 56 10.58 1.55 3.02
C ARG A 56 9.20 1.09 2.57
N MET A 57 9.03 0.83 1.28
CA MET A 57 7.76 0.35 0.72
C MET A 57 7.42 -1.08 1.14
N SER A 58 8.41 -1.97 1.26
CA SER A 58 8.19 -3.37 1.67
C SER A 58 7.66 -3.49 3.10
N ALA A 59 8.10 -2.61 4.01
CA ALA A 59 7.54 -2.51 5.36
C ALA A 59 6.04 -2.16 5.33
N VAL A 60 5.65 -1.19 4.48
CA VAL A 60 4.24 -0.81 4.28
C VAL A 60 3.43 -1.97 3.69
N MET A 61 3.95 -2.65 2.67
CA MET A 61 3.29 -3.82 2.06
C MET A 61 3.06 -4.92 3.09
N THR A 62 4.07 -5.23 3.90
CA THR A 62 4.00 -6.26 4.95
C THR A 62 2.94 -5.91 5.98
N HIS A 63 2.95 -4.68 6.49
CA HIS A 63 1.96 -4.21 7.45
C HIS A 63 0.53 -4.32 6.91
N ARG A 64 0.32 -3.93 5.65
CA ARG A 64 -0.99 -4.01 4.99
C ARG A 64 -1.45 -5.44 4.76
N LEU A 65 -0.55 -6.34 4.36
CA LEU A 65 -0.85 -7.76 4.17
C LEU A 65 -1.28 -8.40 5.50
N GLN A 66 -0.52 -8.17 6.58
CA GLN A 66 -0.87 -8.71 7.89
C GLN A 66 -2.20 -8.14 8.41
N SER A 67 -2.43 -6.84 8.22
CA SER A 67 -3.70 -6.19 8.57
C SER A 67 -4.89 -6.77 7.79
N ALA A 68 -4.72 -7.01 6.48
CA ALA A 68 -5.75 -7.60 5.64
C ALA A 68 -6.05 -9.05 6.05
N ARG A 69 -5.00 -9.84 6.32
CA ARG A 69 -5.12 -11.22 6.81
C ARG A 69 -5.89 -11.27 8.14
N ALA A 70 -5.54 -10.41 9.10
CA ALA A 70 -6.22 -10.34 10.39
C ALA A 70 -7.72 -10.04 10.22
N ARG A 71 -8.07 -9.04 9.39
CA ARG A 71 -9.46 -8.70 9.10
C ARG A 71 -10.22 -9.83 8.43
N PHE A 72 -9.59 -10.53 7.50
CA PHE A 72 -10.18 -11.67 6.82
C PHE A 72 -10.51 -12.79 7.82
N LEU A 73 -9.56 -13.16 8.68
CA LEU A 73 -9.77 -14.18 9.71
C LEU A 73 -10.87 -13.79 10.70
N THR A 74 -10.91 -12.54 11.15
CA THR A 74 -11.99 -12.04 12.01
C THR A 74 -13.35 -12.12 11.31
N ALA A 75 -13.44 -11.70 10.05
CA ALA A 75 -14.69 -11.75 9.30
C ALA A 75 -15.19 -13.19 9.09
N SER A 76 -14.30 -14.14 8.77
CA SER A 76 -14.65 -15.55 8.63
C SER A 76 -15.16 -16.14 9.95
N SER A 77 -14.50 -15.86 11.08
CA SER A 77 -14.94 -16.37 12.38
C SER A 77 -16.31 -15.81 12.81
N ALA A 78 -16.60 -14.56 12.47
CA ALA A 78 -17.90 -13.94 12.75
C ALA A 78 -19.01 -14.53 11.86
N ALA A 79 -18.70 -14.85 10.60
CA ALA A 79 -19.64 -15.52 9.69
C ALA A 79 -19.98 -16.94 10.18
N ASP A 80 -18.99 -17.70 10.63
CA ASP A 80 -19.21 -19.03 11.21
C ASP A 80 -20.10 -18.94 12.46
N ALA A 81 -19.83 -17.99 13.36
CA ALA A 81 -20.67 -17.78 14.56
C ALA A 81 -22.11 -17.33 14.24
N ALA A 82 -22.35 -16.71 13.09
CA ALA A 82 -23.69 -16.31 12.64
C ALA A 82 -24.47 -17.45 11.98
N LEU A 83 -23.79 -18.47 11.42
CA LEU A 83 -24.41 -19.65 10.80
C LEU A 83 -24.91 -20.68 11.82
N PHE A 84 -24.42 -20.64 13.06
CA PHE A 84 -24.85 -21.51 14.17
C PHE A 84 -25.80 -20.82 15.17
N ARG A 85 -26.38 -19.67 14.78
CA ARG A 85 -27.48 -18.99 15.50
C ARG A 85 -28.76 -19.08 14.67
#